data_AF-A0A7W1BB49-F1
#
_entry.id   AF-A0A7W1BB49-F1
#
_cell.length_a   1.000
_cell.length_b   1.000
_cell.length_c   1.000
_cell.angle_alpha   90.00
_cell.angle_beta   90.00
_cell.angle_gamma   90.00
#
_symmetry.space_group_name_H-M   'P 1'
#
loop_
_entity.id
_entity.type
_entity.pdbx_description
1 polymer ?
#
loop_
_entity_poly.entity_id
_entity_poly.type
_entity_poly.pdbx_seq_one_letter_code
_entity_poly.pdbx_strand_id
1 'polypeptide(L)'
;MKISNTISTALLAAAALALSGHTLQAVPLIPTFSFHENGNGQLELPLLFGGGVIPLPGTLMSDPGPGGLTSALTFTAHPRVAFPAGDVLLDASGHVSDILRFNPATSSLSGLTQLIFFYSNDHGGLLADTGLPSAMYENTVTIQESQSGPTIYTPTMGQPGFSTDSPLGDSFHIFSTPDTGSTLLMFGAGVGFLALARRKILGGSKLNRSCSCGK
;
A
#
# COMPACT_ATOMS: atom_id res chain seq x y z
N MET A 1 30.48 -45.62 -24.68
CA MET A 1 29.25 -45.55 -23.87
C MET A 1 29.51 -44.57 -22.72
N LYS A 2 28.92 -43.37 -22.78
CA LYS A 2 29.08 -42.26 -21.82
C LYS A 2 27.71 -42.01 -21.18
N ILE A 3 27.62 -42.02 -19.86
CA ILE A 3 26.45 -41.57 -19.08
C ILE A 3 27.05 -40.79 -17.89
N SER A 4 27.27 -39.48 -18.07
CA SER A 4 26.43 -38.37 -17.57
C SER A 4 26.36 -38.34 -16.04
N ASN A 5 27.17 -37.44 -15.45
CA ASN A 5 27.40 -37.29 -14.01
C ASN A 5 27.10 -35.84 -13.58
N THR A 6 25.95 -35.30 -13.98
CA THR A 6 25.63 -33.85 -13.85
C THR A 6 24.22 -33.54 -13.35
N ILE A 7 23.55 -34.46 -12.63
CA ILE A 7 22.17 -34.24 -12.15
C ILE A 7 22.09 -33.89 -10.65
N SER A 8 23.15 -34.11 -9.86
CA SER A 8 23.03 -34.04 -8.39
C SER A 8 23.22 -32.66 -7.73
N THR A 9 23.61 -31.60 -8.45
CA THR A 9 23.91 -30.30 -7.81
C THR A 9 22.79 -29.26 -7.91
N ALA A 10 21.84 -29.40 -8.83
CA ALA A 10 20.75 -28.42 -8.98
C ALA A 10 19.62 -28.60 -7.95
N LEU A 11 19.42 -29.83 -7.44
CA LEU A 11 18.30 -30.13 -6.55
C LEU A 11 18.56 -29.75 -5.08
N LEU A 12 19.82 -29.68 -4.65
CA LEU A 12 20.18 -29.26 -3.29
C LEU A 12 20.11 -27.74 -3.08
N ALA A 13 20.32 -26.95 -4.14
CA ALA A 13 20.23 -25.48 -4.04
C ALA A 13 18.77 -24.99 -3.90
N ALA A 14 17.80 -25.72 -4.46
CA ALA A 14 16.39 -25.33 -4.38
C ALA A 14 15.76 -25.57 -2.99
N ALA A 15 16.27 -26.53 -2.21
CA ALA A 15 15.76 -26.81 -0.86
C ALA A 15 16.32 -25.85 0.21
N ALA A 16 17.46 -25.20 -0.04
CA ALA A 16 18.08 -24.26 0.88
C ALA A 16 17.44 -22.86 0.87
N LEU A 17 16.69 -22.50 -0.19
CA LEU A 17 15.97 -21.22 -0.26
C LEU A 17 14.56 -21.26 0.35
N ALA A 18 14.07 -22.43 0.77
CA ALA A 18 12.71 -22.57 1.30
C ALA A 18 12.60 -22.47 2.83
N LEU A 19 13.72 -22.43 3.57
CA LEU A 19 13.73 -22.42 5.04
C LEU A 19 14.61 -21.29 5.59
N SER A 20 14.20 -20.02 5.46
CA SER A 20 14.61 -18.92 6.36
C SER A 20 13.98 -17.59 5.97
N GLY A 21 12.66 -17.61 5.75
CA GLY A 21 11.85 -16.41 5.56
C GLY A 21 10.99 -16.08 6.77
N HIS A 22 11.45 -16.33 8.00
CA HIS A 22 10.81 -15.72 9.16
C HIS A 22 11.36 -14.31 9.29
N THR A 23 10.73 -13.36 8.60
CA THR A 23 10.89 -11.96 8.94
C THR A 23 10.48 -11.83 10.41
N LEU A 24 11.44 -11.46 11.26
CA LEU A 24 11.12 -10.98 12.61
C LEU A 24 10.31 -9.70 12.40
N GLN A 25 8.99 -9.83 12.38
CA GLN A 25 8.14 -8.64 12.41
C GLN A 25 8.32 -8.00 13.78
N ALA A 26 8.68 -6.72 13.78
CA ALA A 26 8.74 -5.95 15.00
C ALA A 26 7.37 -6.03 15.66
N VAL A 27 7.32 -6.45 16.92
CA VAL A 27 6.08 -6.41 17.70
C VAL A 27 5.75 -4.93 17.92
N PRO A 28 4.57 -4.44 17.50
CA PRO A 28 4.22 -3.04 17.70
C PRO A 28 4.21 -2.74 19.20
N LEU A 29 4.90 -1.66 19.58
CA LEU A 29 4.98 -1.19 20.97
C LEU A 29 3.76 -0.35 21.36
N ILE A 30 3.06 0.18 20.36
CA ILE A 30 1.87 1.02 20.48
C ILE A 30 0.79 0.50 19.51
N PRO A 31 -0.51 0.73 19.77
CA PRO A 31 -1.55 0.40 18.81
C PRO A 31 -1.26 0.99 17.43
N THR A 32 -1.34 0.15 16.40
CA THR A 32 -1.02 0.53 15.02
C THR A 32 -2.22 0.29 14.13
N PHE A 33 -2.83 1.36 13.64
CA PHE A 33 -3.79 1.33 12.56
C PHE A 33 -3.04 1.26 11.23
N SER A 34 -3.46 0.37 10.34
CA SER A 34 -2.98 0.30 8.96
C SER A 34 -4.15 0.49 8.03
N PHE A 35 -4.03 1.42 7.08
CA PHE A 35 -5.04 1.70 6.08
C PHE A 35 -4.41 1.63 4.69
N HIS A 36 -5.00 0.84 3.81
CA HIS A 36 -4.59 0.71 2.42
C HIS A 36 -5.66 1.26 1.50
N GLU A 37 -5.25 1.89 0.41
CA GLU A 37 -6.14 2.46 -0.62
C GLU A 37 -7.01 1.42 -1.33
N ASN A 38 -6.63 0.14 -1.26
CA ASN A 38 -7.42 -0.97 -1.78
C ASN A 38 -8.52 -1.44 -0.82
N GLY A 39 -8.70 -0.75 0.32
CA GLY A 39 -9.72 -1.07 1.33
C GLY A 39 -9.33 -2.16 2.32
N ASN A 40 -8.10 -2.65 2.29
CA ASN A 40 -7.60 -3.47 3.40
C ASN A 40 -7.19 -2.55 4.55
N GLY A 41 -7.77 -2.75 5.72
CA GLY A 41 -7.37 -2.05 6.93
C GLY A 41 -7.29 -3.00 8.11
N GLN A 42 -6.51 -2.63 9.12
CA GLN A 42 -6.40 -3.39 10.35
C GLN A 42 -5.91 -2.53 11.51
N LEU A 43 -6.19 -2.98 12.73
CA LEU A 43 -5.62 -2.47 13.97
C LEU A 43 -4.81 -3.59 14.62
N GLU A 44 -3.51 -3.36 14.78
CA GLU A 44 -2.62 -4.23 15.53
C GLU A 44 -2.47 -3.73 16.97
N LEU A 45 -2.77 -4.60 17.93
CA LEU A 45 -2.65 -4.29 19.36
C LEU A 45 -1.33 -4.87 19.91
N PRO A 46 -0.53 -4.08 20.65
CA PRO A 46 0.63 -4.59 21.35
C PRO A 46 0.25 -5.69 22.35
N LEU A 47 1.20 -6.57 22.67
CA LEU A 47 0.99 -7.62 23.68
C LEU A 47 0.55 -7.09 25.04
N LEU A 48 0.98 -5.87 25.40
CA LEU A 48 0.55 -5.18 26.62
C LEU A 48 -0.95 -4.87 26.66
N PHE A 49 -1.62 -4.84 25.50
CA PHE A 49 -3.06 -4.64 25.36
C PHE A 49 -3.81 -5.94 25.01
N GLY A 50 -3.21 -7.09 25.30
CA GLY A 50 -3.78 -8.42 25.02
C GLY A 50 -3.38 -9.02 23.68
N GLY A 51 -2.67 -8.25 22.83
CA GLY A 51 -2.26 -8.68 21.51
C GLY A 51 -3.43 -8.89 20.54
N GLY A 52 -3.13 -8.89 19.25
CA GLY A 52 -4.08 -9.30 18.22
C GLY A 52 -4.13 -8.34 17.04
N VAL A 53 -4.78 -8.81 15.99
CA VAL A 53 -5.04 -8.05 14.77
C VAL A 53 -6.55 -8.01 14.57
N ILE A 54 -7.09 -6.80 14.56
CA ILE A 54 -8.52 -6.55 14.33
C ILE A 54 -8.66 -6.05 12.89
N PRO A 55 -9.31 -6.80 11.99
CA PRO A 55 -9.53 -6.33 10.63
C PRO A 55 -10.48 -5.12 10.62
N LEU A 56 -10.12 -4.12 9.84
CA LEU A 56 -10.90 -2.93 9.55
C LEU A 56 -11.18 -2.92 8.04
N PRO A 57 -12.16 -3.70 7.54
CA PRO A 57 -12.45 -3.72 6.12
C PRO A 57 -13.00 -2.36 5.67
N GLY A 58 -12.46 -1.87 4.56
CA GLY A 58 -12.88 -0.63 3.92
C GLY A 58 -14.12 -0.84 3.06
N THR A 59 -15.00 0.16 3.04
CA THR A 59 -16.19 0.20 2.17
C THR A 59 -16.39 1.60 1.62
N LEU A 60 -17.05 1.73 0.46
CA LEU A 60 -17.38 3.04 -0.09
C LEU A 60 -18.66 3.58 0.57
N MET A 61 -18.56 4.76 1.17
CA MET A 61 -19.68 5.46 1.81
C MET A 61 -19.65 6.95 1.48
N SER A 62 -20.78 7.63 1.69
CA SER A 62 -20.82 9.09 1.63
C SER A 62 -20.14 9.67 2.86
N ASP A 63 -19.22 10.60 2.66
CA ASP A 63 -18.59 11.37 3.73
C ASP A 63 -19.47 12.57 4.13
N PRO A 64 -20.02 12.62 5.37
CA PRO A 64 -20.79 13.76 5.85
C PRO A 64 -19.92 14.96 6.25
N GLY A 65 -18.59 14.83 6.22
CA GLY A 65 -17.66 15.90 6.53
C GLY A 65 -17.65 17.05 5.51
N PRO A 66 -16.98 18.17 5.81
CA PRO A 66 -16.90 19.31 4.91
C PRO A 66 -16.39 18.90 3.52
N GLY A 67 -17.14 19.25 2.47
CA GLY A 67 -16.77 18.93 1.09
C GLY A 67 -16.60 17.44 0.78
N GLY A 68 -17.11 16.56 1.65
CA GLY A 68 -17.01 15.11 1.51
C GLY A 68 -17.65 14.60 0.23
N LEU A 69 -17.12 13.49 -0.29
CA LEU A 69 -17.62 12.86 -1.51
C LEU A 69 -18.74 11.85 -1.19
N THR A 70 -19.61 11.59 -2.17
CA THR A 70 -20.71 10.63 -2.03
C THR A 70 -20.26 9.16 -2.03
N SER A 71 -19.02 8.92 -2.43
CA SER A 71 -18.38 7.61 -2.47
C SER A 71 -16.91 7.79 -2.14
N ALA A 72 -16.56 7.60 -0.86
CA ALA A 72 -15.22 7.69 -0.33
C ALA A 72 -14.87 6.40 0.42
N LEU A 73 -13.61 5.96 0.33
CA LEU A 73 -13.17 4.76 1.05
C LEU A 73 -13.22 5.03 2.55
N THR A 74 -13.97 4.20 3.27
CA THR A 74 -14.30 4.41 4.67
C THR A 74 -13.96 3.19 5.51
N PHE A 75 -13.30 3.44 6.63
CA PHE A 75 -13.00 2.46 7.67
C PHE A 75 -13.81 2.80 8.93
N THR A 76 -14.34 1.77 9.58
CA THR A 76 -15.12 1.93 10.82
C THR A 76 -14.29 1.46 12.01
N ALA A 77 -13.87 2.40 12.85
CA ALA A 77 -13.19 2.13 14.11
C ALA A 77 -14.16 2.26 15.30
N HIS A 78 -13.86 1.53 16.38
CA HIS A 78 -14.65 1.54 17.62
C HIS A 78 -13.75 1.90 18.81
N PRO A 79 -13.26 3.15 18.89
CA PRO A 79 -12.37 3.57 19.97
C PRO A 79 -13.14 3.70 21.29
N ARG A 80 -12.44 3.68 22.44
CA ARG A 80 -13.10 3.88 23.75
C ARG A 80 -13.36 5.36 24.00
N VAL A 81 -12.49 6.23 23.53
CA VAL A 81 -12.59 7.69 23.51
C VAL A 81 -12.55 8.16 22.05
N ALA A 82 -13.41 9.12 21.72
CA ALA A 82 -13.49 9.67 20.38
C ALA A 82 -12.16 10.35 19.98
N PHE A 83 -11.72 10.10 18.74
CA PHE A 83 -10.61 10.83 18.17
C PHE A 83 -11.04 12.27 17.84
N PRO A 84 -10.18 13.28 18.01
CA PRO A 84 -10.42 14.60 17.45
C PRO A 84 -10.66 14.48 15.94
N ALA A 85 -11.74 15.11 15.49
CA ALA A 85 -12.04 15.21 14.07
C ALA A 85 -11.01 16.11 13.37
N GLY A 86 -10.74 15.82 12.11
CA GLY A 86 -9.81 16.59 11.31
C GLY A 86 -9.22 15.81 10.14
N ASP A 87 -8.31 16.46 9.41
CA ASP A 87 -7.72 15.94 8.18
C ASP A 87 -6.20 15.80 8.31
N VAL A 88 -5.68 14.65 7.90
CA VAL A 88 -4.25 14.43 7.69
C VAL A 88 -3.99 14.45 6.19
N LEU A 89 -3.29 15.48 5.73
CA LEU A 89 -2.95 15.71 4.32
C LEU A 89 -1.59 15.10 4.04
N LEU A 90 -1.52 14.20 3.07
CA LEU A 90 -0.29 13.57 2.62
C LEU A 90 0.26 14.39 1.45
N ASP A 91 1.40 15.03 1.67
CA ASP A 91 2.07 15.88 0.68
C ASP A 91 3.09 15.09 -0.13
N ALA A 92 2.88 15.04 -1.44
CA ALA A 92 3.75 14.43 -2.43
C ALA A 92 4.62 15.48 -3.14
N SER A 93 5.53 16.14 -2.43
CA SER A 93 6.44 17.15 -3.02
C SER A 93 5.75 18.47 -3.40
N GLY A 94 4.93 19.02 -2.49
CA GLY A 94 4.30 20.33 -2.62
C GLY A 94 2.87 20.30 -3.16
N HIS A 95 2.26 19.13 -3.26
CA HIS A 95 0.83 18.96 -3.53
C HIS A 95 0.27 17.82 -2.67
N VAL A 96 -1.00 17.94 -2.29
CA VAL A 96 -1.69 16.88 -1.55
C VAL A 96 -2.06 15.78 -2.52
N SER A 97 -1.48 14.59 -2.35
CA SER A 97 -1.84 13.36 -3.07
C SER A 97 -3.07 12.73 -2.41
N ASP A 98 -3.00 12.55 -1.10
CA ASP A 98 -3.96 11.77 -0.35
C ASP A 98 -4.41 12.45 0.94
N ILE A 99 -5.56 12.02 1.47
CA ILE A 99 -6.10 12.51 2.73
C ILE A 99 -6.65 11.36 3.57
N LEU A 100 -6.19 11.30 4.83
CA LEU A 100 -6.82 10.51 5.87
C LEU A 100 -7.66 11.43 6.76
N ARG A 101 -8.98 11.29 6.69
CA ARG A 101 -9.95 12.14 7.39
C ARG A 101 -10.59 11.41 8.56
N PHE A 102 -10.63 12.06 9.71
CA PHE A 102 -11.31 11.61 10.91
C PHE A 102 -12.57 12.44 11.10
N ASN A 103 -13.73 11.81 10.98
CA ASN A 103 -15.00 12.52 11.24
C ASN A 103 -15.29 12.60 12.75
N PRO A 104 -16.34 13.29 13.20
CA PRO A 104 -16.79 13.15 14.59
C PRO A 104 -17.29 11.73 14.87
N ALA A 105 -16.93 11.17 16.03
CA ALA A 105 -17.51 9.92 16.50
C ALA A 105 -19.00 10.05 16.75
N THR A 106 -19.75 8.98 16.48
CA THR A 106 -21.16 8.84 16.86
C THR A 106 -21.28 7.86 18.01
N SER A 107 -22.15 8.16 18.97
CA SER A 107 -22.43 7.27 20.10
C SER A 107 -23.68 6.45 19.86
N SER A 108 -23.62 5.17 20.22
CA SER A 108 -24.74 4.24 20.14
C SER A 108 -24.74 3.33 21.37
N LEU A 109 -25.77 2.51 21.52
CA LEU A 109 -25.83 1.51 22.60
C LEU A 109 -24.69 0.48 22.53
N SER A 110 -24.11 0.27 21.35
CA SER A 110 -22.95 -0.61 21.13
C SER A 110 -21.59 0.06 21.38
N GLY A 111 -21.57 1.35 21.69
CA GLY A 111 -20.34 2.12 21.93
C GLY A 111 -20.16 3.27 20.95
N LEU A 112 -18.93 3.81 20.91
CA LEU A 112 -18.53 4.84 19.98
C LEU A 112 -18.15 4.22 18.63
N THR A 113 -18.63 4.83 17.56
CA THR A 113 -18.27 4.50 16.19
C THR A 113 -17.62 5.72 15.56
N GLN A 114 -16.40 5.51 15.06
CA GLN A 114 -15.58 6.52 14.43
C GLN A 114 -15.38 6.15 12.96
N LEU A 115 -15.84 7.01 12.06
CA LEU A 115 -15.58 6.86 10.63
C LEU A 115 -14.27 7.54 10.26
N ILE A 116 -13.43 6.83 9.52
CA ILE A 116 -12.15 7.31 9.01
C ILE A 116 -12.19 7.13 7.49
N PHE A 117 -12.02 8.23 6.76
CA PHE A 117 -12.08 8.25 5.31
C PHE A 117 -10.67 8.34 4.73
N PHE A 118 -10.43 7.61 3.64
CA PHE A 118 -9.18 7.65 2.89
C PHE A 118 -9.51 8.09 1.46
N TYR A 119 -9.03 9.27 1.10
CA TYR A 119 -9.10 9.82 -0.24
C TYR A 119 -7.75 9.74 -0.91
N SER A 120 -7.75 9.41 -2.20
CA SER A 120 -6.60 9.53 -3.07
C SER A 120 -6.97 10.35 -4.30
N ASN A 121 -6.05 11.21 -4.71
CA ASN A 121 -6.11 11.92 -5.98
C ASN A 121 -5.40 11.15 -7.10
N ASP A 122 -4.86 9.96 -6.80
CA ASP A 122 -4.21 9.11 -7.78
C ASP A 122 -5.24 8.50 -8.75
N HIS A 123 -4.73 7.96 -9.85
CA HIS A 123 -5.54 7.39 -10.92
C HIS A 123 -5.22 5.90 -11.17
N GLY A 124 -4.87 5.18 -10.11
CA GLY A 124 -4.46 3.77 -10.13
C GLY A 124 -5.60 2.75 -10.26
N GLY A 125 -6.85 3.19 -10.08
CA GLY A 125 -8.04 2.34 -10.03
C GLY A 125 -8.27 1.65 -8.68
N LEU A 126 -7.71 2.15 -7.58
CA LEU A 126 -7.97 1.64 -6.23
C LEU A 126 -9.27 2.23 -5.65
N LEU A 127 -9.68 1.76 -4.46
CA LEU A 127 -10.95 2.21 -3.85
C LEU A 127 -10.86 3.64 -3.32
N ALA A 128 -9.67 4.10 -2.95
CA ALA A 128 -9.46 5.46 -2.47
C ALA A 128 -9.47 6.51 -3.60
N ASP A 129 -9.27 6.11 -4.86
CA ASP A 129 -9.15 6.93 -6.09
C ASP A 129 -10.50 7.57 -6.47
N THR A 130 -10.99 8.38 -5.56
CA THR A 130 -12.31 9.03 -5.58
C THR A 130 -12.17 10.53 -5.82
N GLY A 131 -10.93 11.04 -5.80
CA GLY A 131 -10.61 12.45 -5.75
C GLY A 131 -10.58 12.98 -4.32
N LEU A 132 -10.21 14.25 -4.17
CA LEU A 132 -10.14 14.90 -2.86
C LEU A 132 -11.43 15.63 -2.49
N PRO A 133 -11.78 15.73 -1.19
CA PRO A 133 -12.89 16.53 -0.72
C PRO A 133 -12.70 18.03 -1.07
N SER A 134 -13.80 18.71 -1.35
CA SER A 134 -13.77 20.13 -1.80
C SER A 134 -13.51 21.13 -0.67
N ALA A 135 -13.52 20.68 0.58
CA ALA A 135 -13.25 21.47 1.76
C ALA A 135 -12.62 20.58 2.84
N MET A 136 -11.89 21.20 3.75
CA MET A 136 -11.21 20.52 4.86
C MET A 136 -11.84 20.90 6.20
N TYR A 137 -11.64 20.07 7.20
CA TYR A 137 -11.83 20.46 8.60
C TYR A 137 -10.85 21.58 8.97
N GLU A 138 -11.18 22.34 10.02
CA GLU A 138 -10.27 23.36 10.57
C GLU A 138 -9.01 22.72 11.20
N ASN A 139 -9.17 21.55 11.81
CA ASN A 139 -8.08 20.77 12.36
C ASN A 139 -7.38 19.97 11.26
N THR A 140 -6.37 20.57 10.65
CA THR A 140 -5.57 19.95 9.57
C THR A 140 -4.12 19.78 9.98
N VAL A 141 -3.54 18.63 9.62
CA VAL A 141 -2.12 18.36 9.72
C VAL A 141 -1.60 17.94 8.36
N THR A 142 -0.51 18.54 7.89
CA THR A 142 0.18 18.11 6.66
C THR A 142 1.44 17.34 7.03
N ILE A 143 1.64 16.19 6.40
CA ILE A 143 2.84 15.36 6.55
C ILE A 143 3.41 15.01 5.19
N GLN A 144 4.71 14.77 5.14
CA GLN A 144 5.38 14.32 3.93
C GLN A 144 5.01 12.86 3.65
N GLU A 145 4.48 12.60 2.46
CA GLU A 145 4.23 11.24 2.00
C GLU A 145 5.54 10.48 1.78
N SER A 146 5.58 9.22 2.21
CA SER A 146 6.70 8.33 1.97
C SER A 146 6.75 7.86 0.52
N GLN A 147 7.90 8.01 -0.13
CA GLN A 147 8.12 7.48 -1.48
C GLN A 147 8.30 5.95 -1.53
N SER A 148 8.42 5.30 -0.37
CA SER A 148 8.69 3.87 -0.26
C SER A 148 8.14 3.32 1.05
N GLY A 149 7.09 2.49 0.96
CA GLY A 149 6.43 1.90 2.12
C GLY A 149 5.37 2.82 2.74
N PRO A 150 4.87 2.51 3.95
CA PRO A 150 3.80 3.28 4.56
C PRO A 150 4.27 4.67 4.98
N THR A 151 3.40 5.66 4.81
CA THR A 151 3.53 6.93 5.51
C THR A 151 3.08 6.75 6.95
N ILE A 152 3.96 7.09 7.90
CA ILE A 152 3.69 6.90 9.34
C ILE A 152 3.26 8.23 9.93
N TYR A 153 2.06 8.24 10.53
CA TYR A 153 1.52 9.36 11.27
C TYR A 153 1.30 8.99 12.74
N THR A 154 1.89 9.76 13.64
CA THR A 154 1.71 9.60 15.09
C THR A 154 1.14 10.90 15.65
N PRO A 155 -0.17 10.98 15.91
CA PRO A 155 -0.81 12.21 16.37
C PRO A 155 -0.31 12.63 17.75
N THR A 156 -0.27 13.95 17.94
CA THR A 156 -0.06 14.58 19.24
C THR A 156 -1.36 15.22 19.74
N MET A 157 -1.37 15.67 20.99
CA MET A 157 -2.58 16.18 21.65
C MET A 157 -3.29 17.26 20.81
N GLY A 158 -4.57 17.05 20.52
CA GLY A 158 -5.42 17.96 19.73
C GLY A 158 -5.38 17.72 18.22
N GLN A 159 -4.43 16.94 17.72
CA GLN A 159 -4.36 16.59 16.30
C GLN A 159 -5.39 15.52 15.91
N PRO A 160 -5.73 15.41 14.62
CA PRO A 160 -6.68 14.40 14.13
C PRO A 160 -6.24 13.00 14.51
N GLY A 161 -7.16 12.14 14.96
CA GLY A 161 -6.80 10.77 15.32
C GLY A 161 -6.10 10.59 16.67
N PHE A 162 -5.80 11.67 17.42
CA PHE A 162 -5.18 11.54 18.74
C PHE A 162 -6.10 10.81 19.74
N SER A 163 -5.53 9.89 20.53
CA SER A 163 -6.24 9.17 21.57
C SER A 163 -5.55 9.30 22.92
N THR A 164 -6.34 9.46 23.98
CA THR A 164 -5.86 9.37 25.37
C THR A 164 -5.98 7.96 25.95
N ASP A 165 -6.56 7.02 25.21
CA ASP A 165 -6.76 5.64 25.68
C ASP A 165 -5.49 4.81 25.65
N SER A 166 -4.58 5.13 24.73
CA SER A 166 -3.27 4.51 24.66
C SER A 166 -2.26 5.38 25.43
N PRO A 167 -1.71 4.93 26.57
CA PRO A 167 -0.70 5.70 27.32
C PRO A 167 0.59 5.95 26.52
N LEU A 168 0.80 5.22 25.43
CA LEU A 168 1.93 5.38 24.53
C LEU A 168 1.55 6.07 23.20
N GLY A 169 0.28 6.45 23.03
CA GLY A 169 -0.28 6.98 21.79
C GLY A 169 -0.67 5.89 20.78
N ASP A 170 -1.25 6.31 19.66
CA ASP A 170 -1.58 5.45 18.53
C ASP A 170 -0.70 5.82 17.33
N SER A 171 -0.47 4.88 16.41
CA SER A 171 0.22 5.13 15.16
C SER A 171 -0.65 4.72 13.98
N PHE A 172 -0.60 5.50 12.91
CA PHE A 172 -1.34 5.31 11.68
C PHE A 172 -0.35 5.08 10.54
N HIS A 173 -0.39 3.88 9.97
CA HIS A 173 0.37 3.50 8.79
C HIS A 173 -0.54 3.61 7.57
N ILE A 174 -0.21 4.55 6.70
CA ILE A 174 -1.01 4.89 5.53
C ILE A 174 -0.27 4.34 4.32
N PHE A 175 -0.87 3.35 3.67
CA PHE A 175 -0.33 2.70 2.49
C PHE A 175 -1.01 3.27 1.26
N SER A 176 -0.49 4.41 0.84
CA SER A 176 -0.69 4.94 -0.50
C SER A 176 0.16 4.16 -1.48
N THR A 177 -0.38 3.90 -2.68
CA THR A 177 0.45 3.48 -3.80
C THR A 177 1.02 4.72 -4.44
N PRO A 178 2.30 5.09 -4.22
CA PRO A 178 2.85 6.26 -4.88
C PRO A 178 2.67 6.05 -6.37
N ASP A 179 2.17 7.07 -7.08
CA ASP A 179 2.04 7.18 -8.53
C ASP A 179 3.29 6.63 -9.24
N THR A 180 3.38 5.31 -9.38
CA THR A 180 4.44 4.62 -10.11
C THR A 180 4.03 4.50 -11.58
N GLY A 181 3.18 5.45 -12.01
CA GLY A 181 2.79 5.64 -13.38
C GLY A 181 4.03 5.68 -14.26
N SER A 182 4.21 4.62 -15.04
CA SER A 182 4.96 4.59 -16.31
C SER A 182 6.43 4.13 -16.31
N THR A 183 7.17 4.02 -15.21
CA THR A 183 8.62 3.71 -15.30
C THR A 183 8.96 2.22 -15.44
N LEU A 184 8.28 1.33 -14.70
CA LEU A 184 8.54 -0.12 -14.78
C LEU A 184 8.06 -0.75 -16.10
N LEU A 185 6.95 -0.25 -16.65
CA LEU A 185 6.39 -0.76 -17.91
C LEU A 185 7.23 -0.32 -19.13
N MET A 186 7.84 0.88 -19.09
CA MET A 186 8.81 1.34 -20.10
C MET A 186 10.13 0.55 -20.07
N PHE A 187 10.66 0.21 -18.89
CA PHE A 187 11.88 -0.62 -18.80
C PHE A 187 11.63 -2.07 -19.24
N GLY A 188 10.48 -2.66 -18.90
CA GLY A 188 10.11 -4.00 -19.34
C GLY A 188 9.91 -4.13 -20.86
N ALA A 189 9.24 -3.14 -21.47
CA ALA A 189 9.01 -3.12 -22.92
C ALA A 189 10.31 -2.90 -23.73
N GLY A 190 11.22 -2.06 -23.23
CA GLY A 190 12.50 -1.77 -23.91
C GLY A 190 13.44 -2.98 -24.02
N VAL A 191 13.53 -3.80 -22.97
CA VAL A 191 14.39 -5.01 -22.97
C VAL A 191 13.78 -6.13 -23.84
N GLY A 192 12.45 -6.27 -23.85
CA GLY A 192 11.75 -7.25 -24.68
C GLY A 192 11.91 -7.00 -26.19
N PHE A 193 11.81 -5.74 -26.62
CA PHE A 193 12.01 -5.37 -28.02
C PHE A 193 13.46 -5.57 -28.50
N LEU A 194 14.47 -5.32 -27.65
CA LEU A 194 15.88 -5.51 -28.02
C LEU A 194 16.23 -7.00 -28.22
N ALA A 195 15.63 -7.90 -27.43
CA ALA A 195 15.81 -9.34 -27.55
C ALA A 195 15.17 -9.93 -28.82
N LEU A 196 13.99 -9.42 -29.21
CA LEU A 196 13.30 -9.84 -30.43
C LEU A 196 13.95 -9.29 -31.70
N ALA A 197 14.44 -8.04 -31.67
CA ALA A 197 15.15 -7.43 -32.79
C ALA A 197 16.45 -8.18 -33.13
N ARG A 198 17.19 -8.68 -32.12
CA ARG A 198 18.41 -9.47 -32.35
C ARG A 198 18.17 -10.84 -32.99
N ARG A 199 17.01 -11.47 -32.74
CA ARG A 199 16.71 -12.80 -33.33
C ARG A 199 16.40 -12.73 -34.82
N LYS A 200 15.87 -11.61 -35.32
CA LYS A 200 15.50 -11.46 -36.73
C LYS A 200 16.69 -11.20 -37.66
N ILE A 201 17.78 -10.63 -37.13
CA ILE A 201 18.98 -10.29 -37.93
C ILE A 201 19.94 -11.48 -38.08
N LEU A 202 19.95 -12.43 -37.14
CA LEU A 202 20.91 -13.56 -37.14
C LEU A 202 20.36 -14.87 -37.73
N GLY A 203 19.06 -14.96 -38.06
CA GLY A 203 18.41 -16.18 -38.56
C GLY A 203 18.33 -16.31 -40.09
N GLY A 204 18.77 -15.30 -40.85
CA GLY A 204 18.50 -15.17 -42.28
C GLY A 204 19.70 -15.43 -43.21
N SER A 205 20.51 -16.48 -43.01
CA SER A 205 21.51 -16.86 -44.02
C SER A 205 21.95 -18.33 -43.93
N LYS A 206 21.05 -19.24 -44.33
CA LYS A 206 21.49 -20.53 -44.90
C LYS A 206 20.72 -20.80 -46.19
N LEU A 207 21.16 -20.17 -47.29
CA LEU A 207 20.80 -20.62 -48.62
C LEU A 207 21.84 -21.64 -49.09
N ASN A 208 21.37 -22.88 -49.11
CA ASN A 208 21.98 -24.09 -49.59
C ASN A 208 22.26 -23.98 -51.10
N ARG A 209 23.50 -24.16 -51.55
CA ARG A 209 23.81 -24.58 -52.94
C ARG A 209 24.93 -25.61 -52.93
N SER A 210 24.53 -26.84 -53.22
CA SER A 210 25.37 -28.02 -53.42
C SER A 210 26.13 -27.93 -54.74
N CYS A 211 27.40 -28.36 -54.71
CA CYS A 211 28.23 -28.64 -55.87
C CYS A 211 27.84 -29.98 -56.54
N SER A 212 27.96 -30.04 -57.87
CA SER A 212 28.17 -31.21 -58.76
C SER A 212 28.29 -30.61 -60.18
N CYS A 213 29.19 -30.91 -61.11
CA CYS A 213 30.01 -32.06 -61.49
C CYS A 213 31.16 -31.45 -62.37
N GLY A 214 32.44 -31.83 -62.28
CA GLY A 214 33.02 -33.01 -62.92
C GLY A 214 33.76 -32.65 -64.22
N LYS A 215 35.10 -32.69 -64.18
CA LYS A 215 36.01 -33.28 -65.18
C LYS A 215 37.43 -33.30 -64.60
#